data_AF-A0A847MY50-F1
#
_entry.id   AF-A0A847MY50-F1
#
_cell.length_a   1.000
_cell.length_b   1.000
_cell.length_c   1.000
_cell.angle_alpha   90.00
_cell.angle_beta   90.00
_cell.angle_gamma   90.00
#
_symmetry.space_group_name_H-M   'P 1'
#
loop_
_entity.id
_entity.type
_entity.pdbx_description
1 polymer ?
#
loop_
_entity_poly.entity_id
_entity_poly.type
_entity_poly.pdbx_seq_one_letter_code
_entity_poly.pdbx_strand_id
1 'polypeptide(L)'
;MQFLPLSETASLSLTKSVMRYKDHPLDAQLYQCIRSQTEQLLYELPSYLHLLDEEDCCEFFFYCYDAIDYFLSMYREGRLSYLGYLIQVVKRRCRFFISHKSSQTKKEQLLAQCQYYEHALEEEDEVTELASYHACQAIPLEEMTLLPQLFNSLLSPTTKPHRMETEPLRKLKAALLKGANRKRFLIVLSISPDLAGHYLLEDLAMLLDVEVELLSKFLNTASLMLEKKQKCKESFEVLSNRHFRRLLEIESELEREENEEKRVRLESLRQWNQRVYKAKIEQIRSLELNLSHSQIGKMLNVPKGTVDSSIHYMKRLISQCLDET
;
A
#
# COMPACT_ATOMS: atom_id res chain seq x y z
N MET A 1 16.86 39.53 -12.80
CA MET A 1 16.16 40.29 -11.74
C MET A 1 14.67 40.16 -12.01
N GLN A 2 13.96 39.33 -11.25
CA GLN A 2 12.51 39.17 -11.42
C GLN A 2 11.82 40.24 -10.57
N PHE A 3 11.00 41.06 -11.24
CA PHE A 3 10.21 42.11 -10.61
C PHE A 3 9.11 41.47 -9.77
N LEU A 4 9.09 41.76 -8.46
CA LEU A 4 7.96 41.45 -7.56
C LEU A 4 6.63 41.85 -8.24
N PRO A 5 5.50 41.19 -7.93
CA PRO A 5 4.18 41.57 -8.45
C PRO A 5 3.78 43.01 -8.08
N LEU A 6 4.51 43.63 -7.14
CA LEU A 6 4.45 45.05 -6.86
C LEU A 6 5.83 45.69 -7.00
N SER A 7 5.88 46.93 -7.51
CA SER A 7 7.07 47.76 -7.41
C SER A 7 7.45 48.00 -5.94
N GLU A 8 8.72 48.33 -5.66
CA GLU A 8 9.17 48.65 -4.30
C GLU A 8 8.37 49.80 -3.67
N THR A 9 8.02 50.81 -4.47
CA THR A 9 7.18 51.93 -4.04
C THR A 9 5.76 51.50 -3.68
N ALA A 10 5.15 50.61 -4.47
CA ALA A 10 3.83 50.06 -4.19
C ALA A 10 3.83 49.13 -2.96
N SER A 11 4.88 48.33 -2.78
CA SER A 11 5.05 47.47 -1.59
C SER A 11 5.17 48.29 -0.30
N LEU A 12 5.94 49.38 -0.34
CA LEU A 12 6.06 50.32 0.79
C LEU A 12 4.74 51.04 1.09
N SER A 13 4.01 51.47 0.05
CA SER A 13 2.70 52.10 0.20
C SER A 13 1.69 51.16 0.85
N LEU A 14 1.59 49.91 0.36
CA LEU A 14 0.71 48.89 0.94
C LEU A 14 1.05 48.61 2.40
N THR A 15 2.33 48.50 2.73
CA THR A 15 2.77 48.28 4.13
C THR A 15 2.31 49.42 5.04
N LYS A 16 2.46 50.69 4.61
CA LYS A 16 1.98 51.86 5.36
C LYS A 16 0.45 51.86 5.50
N SER A 17 -0.28 51.50 4.45
CA SER A 17 -1.75 51.40 4.49
C SER A 17 -2.22 50.36 5.50
N VAL A 18 -1.60 49.18 5.54
CA VAL A 18 -1.91 48.11 6.51
C VAL A 18 -1.67 48.58 7.95
N MET A 19 -0.56 49.29 8.20
CA MET A 19 -0.29 49.85 9.53
C MET A 19 -1.29 50.95 9.92
N ARG A 20 -1.63 51.85 8.99
CA ARG A 20 -2.64 52.89 9.23
C ARG A 20 -4.02 52.30 9.53
N TYR A 21 -4.39 51.21 8.85
CA TYR A 21 -5.64 50.50 9.12
C TYR A 21 -5.65 49.88 10.52
N LYS A 22 -4.52 49.37 11.02
CA LYS A 22 -4.41 48.86 12.39
C LYS A 22 -4.64 49.94 13.45
N ASP A 23 -4.21 51.17 13.18
CA ASP A 23 -4.44 52.31 14.07
C ASP A 23 -5.88 52.86 13.96
N HIS A 24 -6.55 52.64 12.83
CA HIS A 24 -7.91 53.14 12.54
C HIS A 24 -8.79 52.05 11.93
N PRO A 25 -9.20 51.02 12.69
CA PRO A 25 -9.88 49.84 12.17
C PRO A 25 -11.32 50.09 11.68
N LEU A 26 -11.88 51.27 11.95
CA LEU A 26 -13.24 51.66 11.53
C LEU A 26 -13.27 52.28 10.12
N ASP A 27 -12.12 52.48 9.47
CA ASP A 27 -12.06 53.01 8.11
C ASP A 27 -12.38 51.92 7.08
N ALA A 28 -13.66 51.84 6.72
CA ALA A 28 -14.16 50.84 5.78
C ALA A 28 -13.59 50.98 4.36
N GLN A 29 -13.27 52.20 3.91
CA GLN A 29 -12.71 52.42 2.57
C GLN A 29 -11.25 51.95 2.50
N LEU A 30 -10.48 52.27 3.54
CA LEU A 30 -9.09 51.80 3.66
C LEU A 30 -9.04 50.27 3.75
N TYR A 31 -9.93 49.67 4.53
CA TYR A 31 -10.05 48.22 4.63
C TYR A 31 -10.33 47.56 3.28
N GLN A 32 -11.33 48.03 2.53
CA GLN A 32 -11.68 47.46 1.23
C GLN A 32 -10.51 47.55 0.23
N CYS A 33 -9.80 48.67 0.21
CA CYS A 33 -8.63 48.86 -0.66
C CYS A 33 -7.51 47.86 -0.32
N ILE A 34 -7.17 47.72 0.96
CA ILE A 34 -6.14 46.78 1.42
C ILE A 34 -6.56 45.33 1.18
N ARG A 35 -7.83 45.01 1.46
CA ARG A 35 -8.37 43.67 1.25
C ARG A 35 -8.28 43.26 -0.21
N SER A 36 -8.70 44.13 -1.13
CA SER A 36 -8.62 43.88 -2.57
C SER A 36 -7.17 43.67 -3.04
N GLN A 37 -6.21 44.46 -2.52
CA GLN A 37 -4.79 44.28 -2.83
C GLN A 37 -4.24 42.96 -2.27
N THR A 38 -4.67 42.56 -1.07
CA THR A 38 -4.29 41.26 -0.49
C THR A 38 -4.90 40.09 -1.26
N GLU A 39 -6.15 40.20 -1.72
CA GLU A 39 -6.81 39.20 -2.56
C GLU A 39 -6.03 38.96 -3.86
N GLN A 40 -5.70 40.05 -4.57
CA GLN A 40 -4.90 39.99 -5.78
C GLN A 40 -3.52 39.33 -5.53
N LEU A 41 -2.83 39.72 -4.47
CA LEU A 41 -1.54 39.14 -4.11
C LEU A 41 -1.64 37.65 -3.78
N LEU A 42 -2.69 37.20 -3.09
CA LEU A 42 -2.88 35.79 -2.75
C LEU A 42 -3.15 34.92 -3.99
N TYR A 43 -3.74 35.51 -5.04
CA TYR A 43 -3.94 34.84 -6.32
C TYR A 43 -2.66 34.80 -7.17
N GLU A 44 -1.92 35.91 -7.26
CA GLU A 44 -0.76 36.02 -8.17
C GLU A 44 0.54 35.43 -7.59
N LEU A 45 0.77 35.56 -6.27
CA LEU A 45 2.03 35.13 -5.64
C LEU A 45 2.36 33.63 -5.80
N PRO A 46 1.42 32.68 -5.70
CA PRO A 46 1.74 31.26 -5.87
C PRO A 46 2.35 30.94 -7.24
N SER A 47 1.77 31.47 -8.32
CA SER A 47 2.29 31.33 -9.68
C SER A 47 3.62 32.07 -9.86
N TYR A 48 3.70 33.32 -9.39
CA TYR A 48 4.93 34.12 -9.46
C TYR A 48 6.12 33.47 -8.76
N LEU A 49 5.87 32.80 -7.64
CA LEU A 49 6.89 32.08 -6.86
C LEU A 49 7.16 30.67 -7.39
N HIS A 50 6.50 30.25 -8.48
CA HIS A 50 6.54 28.90 -9.05
C HIS A 50 6.21 27.81 -8.03
N LEU A 51 5.23 28.08 -7.15
CA LEU A 51 4.76 27.14 -6.13
C LEU A 51 3.56 26.31 -6.59
N LEU A 52 2.73 26.88 -7.46
CA LEU A 52 1.53 26.28 -8.02
C LEU A 52 1.43 26.65 -9.50
N ASP A 53 0.77 25.79 -10.27
CA ASP A 53 0.36 26.09 -11.63
C ASP A 53 -0.80 27.11 -11.62
N GLU A 54 -0.99 27.82 -12.72
CA GLU A 54 -2.00 28.88 -12.84
C GLU A 54 -3.43 28.35 -12.57
N GLU A 55 -3.72 27.12 -13.00
CA GLU A 55 -4.99 26.44 -12.78
C GLU A 55 -5.31 26.25 -11.28
N ASP A 56 -4.27 26.01 -10.47
CA ASP A 56 -4.38 25.78 -9.03
C ASP A 56 -4.46 27.06 -8.21
N CYS A 57 -4.09 28.21 -8.79
CA CYS A 57 -4.04 29.49 -8.08
C CYS A 57 -5.43 29.99 -7.66
N CYS A 58 -6.46 29.70 -8.47
CA CYS A 58 -7.85 30.05 -8.16
C CYS A 58 -8.37 29.27 -6.94
N GLU A 59 -8.15 27.96 -6.92
CA GLU A 59 -8.54 27.10 -5.80
C GLU A 59 -7.76 27.46 -4.52
N PHE A 60 -6.46 27.76 -4.65
CA PHE A 60 -5.64 28.21 -3.53
C PHE A 60 -6.13 29.54 -2.95
N PHE A 61 -6.56 30.47 -3.80
CA PHE A 61 -7.15 31.72 -3.35
C PHE A 61 -8.41 31.48 -2.52
N PHE A 62 -9.34 30.64 -3.00
CA PHE A 62 -10.53 30.26 -2.23
C PHE A 62 -10.17 29.58 -0.90
N TYR A 63 -9.16 28.71 -0.89
CA TYR A 63 -8.65 28.09 0.33
C TYR A 63 -8.16 29.12 1.37
N CYS A 64 -7.68 30.29 0.93
CA CYS A 64 -7.19 31.34 1.81
C CYS A 64 -8.20 32.47 2.09
N TYR A 65 -9.34 32.50 1.41
CA TYR A 65 -10.26 33.65 1.37
C TYR A 65 -10.75 34.08 2.75
N ASP A 66 -11.23 33.13 3.56
CA ASP A 66 -11.74 33.40 4.91
C ASP A 66 -10.63 33.79 5.90
N ALA A 67 -9.36 33.53 5.55
CA ALA A 67 -8.21 33.83 6.39
C ALA A 67 -7.57 35.20 6.09
N ILE A 68 -8.09 35.97 5.12
CA ILE A 68 -7.52 37.27 4.73
C ILE A 68 -7.50 38.26 5.90
N ASP A 69 -8.60 38.35 6.64
CA ASP A 69 -8.72 39.22 7.82
C ASP A 69 -7.73 38.82 8.93
N TYR A 70 -7.46 37.52 9.03
CA TYR A 70 -6.44 37.01 9.93
C TYR A 70 -5.02 37.41 9.47
N PHE A 71 -4.70 37.35 8.18
CA PHE A 71 -3.39 37.80 7.68
C PHE A 71 -3.15 39.30 7.90
N LEU A 72 -4.20 40.11 7.73
CA LEU A 72 -4.15 41.54 8.00
C LEU A 72 -3.92 41.84 9.48
N SER A 73 -4.70 41.20 10.37
CA SER A 73 -4.58 41.42 11.81
C SER A 73 -3.26 40.90 12.40
N MET A 74 -2.70 39.82 11.87
CA MET A 74 -1.48 39.20 12.39
C MET A 74 -0.17 39.87 11.93
N TYR A 75 -0.18 40.67 10.86
CA TYR A 75 1.02 41.36 10.41
C TYR A 75 1.57 42.30 11.50
N ARG A 76 2.89 42.35 11.67
CA ARG A 76 3.56 43.33 12.55
C ARG A 76 4.69 43.97 11.77
N GLU A 77 4.79 45.29 11.85
CA GLU A 77 5.91 46.01 11.25
C GLU A 77 7.21 45.56 11.92
N GLY A 78 8.20 45.28 11.09
CA GLY A 78 9.46 44.69 11.50
C GLY A 78 10.41 44.64 10.32
N ARG A 79 11.19 43.55 10.20
CA ARG A 79 12.18 43.42 9.12
C ARG A 79 11.58 43.13 7.74
N LEU A 80 10.31 42.74 7.66
CA LEU A 80 9.63 42.40 6.41
C LEU A 80 8.51 43.40 6.12
N SER A 81 8.43 43.84 4.86
CA SER A 81 7.24 44.53 4.35
C SER A 81 6.02 43.61 4.39
N TYR A 82 4.82 44.17 4.27
CA TYR A 82 3.60 43.37 4.23
C TYR A 82 3.61 42.34 3.08
N LEU A 83 4.14 42.74 1.92
CA LEU A 83 4.37 41.82 0.79
C LEU A 83 5.35 40.70 1.16
N GLY A 84 6.46 41.03 1.82
CA GLY A 84 7.43 40.05 2.30
C GLY A 84 6.83 39.06 3.31
N TYR A 85 5.93 39.53 4.17
CA TYR A 85 5.13 38.70 5.05
C TYR A 85 4.19 37.77 4.28
N LEU A 86 3.41 38.31 3.32
CA LEU A 86 2.50 37.51 2.49
C LEU A 86 3.24 36.43 1.69
N ILE A 87 4.43 36.72 1.16
CA ILE A 87 5.29 35.71 0.50
C ILE A 87 5.55 34.51 1.44
N GLN A 88 5.82 34.76 2.72
CA GLN A 88 6.03 33.67 3.69
C GLN A 88 4.75 32.92 4.01
N VAL A 89 3.62 33.64 4.14
CA VAL A 89 2.30 33.04 4.33
C VAL A 89 1.96 32.13 3.16
N VAL A 90 2.10 32.61 1.92
CA VAL A 90 1.85 31.86 0.69
C VAL A 90 2.74 30.62 0.62
N LYS A 91 4.06 30.76 0.79
CA LYS A 91 4.98 29.60 0.82
C LYS A 91 4.57 28.52 1.80
N ARG A 92 4.10 28.90 2.98
CA ARG A 92 3.65 27.94 4.00
C ARG A 92 2.30 27.33 3.63
N ARG A 93 1.33 28.15 3.24
CA ARG A 93 -0.04 27.73 2.92
C ARG A 93 -0.11 26.88 1.66
N CYS A 94 0.68 27.16 0.62
CA CYS A 94 0.76 26.34 -0.58
C CYS A 94 1.17 24.89 -0.25
N ARG A 95 2.11 24.67 0.67
CA ARG A 95 2.49 23.30 1.10
C ARG A 95 1.32 22.54 1.71
N PHE A 96 0.53 23.20 2.55
CA PHE A 96 -0.67 22.59 3.15
C PHE A 96 -1.76 22.37 2.12
N PHE A 97 -1.96 23.33 1.21
CA PHE A 97 -2.91 23.22 0.11
C PHE A 97 -2.59 22.05 -0.82
N ILE A 98 -1.34 21.89 -1.26
CA ILE A 98 -0.91 20.75 -2.10
C ILE A 98 -1.19 19.42 -1.39
N SER A 99 -0.85 19.33 -0.10
CA SER A 99 -1.12 18.12 0.70
C SER A 99 -2.62 17.85 0.85
N HIS A 100 -3.43 18.89 1.03
CA HIS A 100 -4.88 18.80 1.14
C HIS A 100 -5.51 18.36 -0.18
N LYS A 101 -5.15 19.03 -1.28
CA LYS A 101 -5.60 18.71 -2.65
C LYS A 101 -5.23 17.29 -3.04
N SER A 102 -3.98 16.86 -2.81
CA SER A 102 -3.55 15.48 -3.07
C SER A 102 -4.36 14.44 -2.27
N SER A 103 -4.65 14.71 -1.00
CA SER A 103 -5.48 13.83 -0.17
C SER A 103 -6.92 13.78 -0.67
N GLN A 104 -7.47 14.92 -1.09
CA GLN A 104 -8.83 15.02 -1.62
C GLN A 104 -8.94 14.32 -2.98
N THR A 105 -8.03 14.56 -3.92
CA THR A 105 -7.98 13.85 -5.20
C THR A 105 -7.83 12.35 -4.99
N LYS A 106 -7.01 11.91 -4.03
CA LYS A 106 -6.90 10.48 -3.70
C LYS A 106 -8.22 9.92 -3.15
N LYS A 107 -8.94 10.67 -2.30
CA LYS A 107 -10.27 10.29 -1.81
C LYS A 107 -11.26 10.18 -2.97
N GLU A 108 -11.28 11.16 -3.86
CA GLU A 108 -12.15 11.18 -5.06
C GLU A 108 -11.83 10.05 -6.05
N GLN A 109 -10.55 9.77 -6.29
CA GLN A 109 -10.12 8.63 -7.11
C GLN A 109 -10.54 7.30 -6.51
N LEU A 110 -10.42 7.13 -5.18
CA LEU A 110 -10.90 5.95 -4.49
C LEU A 110 -12.42 5.83 -4.62
N LEU A 111 -13.18 6.92 -4.49
CA LEU A 111 -14.63 6.93 -4.71
C LEU A 111 -15.00 6.55 -6.16
N ALA A 112 -14.29 7.08 -7.17
CA ALA A 112 -14.52 6.78 -8.58
C ALA A 112 -14.16 5.33 -8.95
N GLN A 113 -13.04 4.81 -8.44
CA GLN A 113 -12.68 3.39 -8.58
C GLN A 113 -13.72 2.47 -7.91
N CYS A 114 -14.34 2.93 -6.83
CA CYS A 114 -15.41 2.21 -6.14
C CYS A 114 -16.76 2.23 -6.91
N GLN A 115 -17.10 3.29 -7.64
CA GLN A 115 -18.32 3.35 -8.47
C GLN A 115 -18.33 2.31 -9.60
N TYR A 116 -17.16 1.96 -10.14
CA TYR A 116 -17.03 0.94 -11.18
C TYR A 116 -17.40 -0.48 -10.68
N TYR A 117 -17.35 -0.71 -9.36
CA TYR A 117 -17.70 -1.99 -8.73
C TYR A 117 -19.19 -2.13 -8.38
N GLU A 118 -19.96 -1.04 -8.29
CA GLU A 118 -21.41 -1.10 -8.00
C GLU A 118 -22.19 -1.80 -9.09
N HIS A 119 -21.86 -1.57 -10.36
CA HIS A 119 -22.57 -2.19 -11.49
C HIS A 119 -22.37 -3.70 -11.64
N ALA A 120 -21.51 -4.33 -10.82
CA ALA A 120 -21.26 -5.77 -10.88
C ALA A 120 -21.89 -6.58 -9.73
N LEU A 121 -22.46 -5.94 -8.69
CA LEU A 121 -22.78 -6.60 -7.42
C LEU A 121 -24.13 -6.18 -6.80
N GLU A 122 -25.13 -5.80 -7.59
CA GLU A 122 -26.46 -5.33 -7.11
C GLU A 122 -27.30 -6.35 -6.30
N GLU A 123 -26.78 -7.51 -5.91
CA GLU A 123 -27.55 -8.51 -5.13
C GLU A 123 -26.73 -9.06 -3.94
N GLU A 124 -26.61 -8.32 -2.83
CA GLU A 124 -26.34 -8.95 -1.51
C GLU A 124 -26.71 -8.03 -0.33
N ASP A 125 -27.79 -8.40 0.37
CA ASP A 125 -28.42 -7.68 1.49
C ASP A 125 -27.47 -7.30 2.64
N GLU A 126 -27.57 -6.04 3.08
CA GLU A 126 -26.66 -5.36 4.01
C GLU A 126 -26.71 -5.78 5.51
N VAL A 127 -27.45 -6.82 5.94
CA VAL A 127 -27.72 -7.00 7.39
C VAL A 127 -27.28 -8.35 7.98
N THR A 128 -26.67 -9.25 7.21
CA THR A 128 -26.39 -10.62 7.68
C THR A 128 -24.95 -11.08 7.55
N GLU A 129 -23.96 -10.18 7.52
CA GLU A 129 -22.58 -10.58 7.84
C GLU A 129 -22.49 -10.86 9.35
N LEU A 130 -22.94 -12.07 9.75
CA LEU A 130 -22.43 -12.68 10.97
C LEU A 130 -20.91 -12.69 10.82
N ALA A 131 -20.29 -12.04 11.79
CA ALA A 131 -18.92 -12.12 12.24
C ALA A 131 -18.34 -13.56 12.30
N SER A 132 -18.39 -14.30 11.19
CA SER A 132 -17.79 -15.61 11.03
C SER A 132 -16.32 -15.38 10.71
N TYR A 133 -15.56 -15.07 11.75
CA TYR A 133 -14.13 -14.75 11.70
C TYR A 133 -13.29 -16.02 11.59
N HIS A 134 -13.63 -16.84 10.61
CA HIS A 134 -12.86 -18.03 10.31
C HIS A 134 -11.62 -17.61 9.53
N ALA A 135 -10.55 -17.32 10.28
CA ALA A 135 -9.18 -17.24 9.78
C ALA A 135 -8.98 -18.36 8.77
N CYS A 136 -8.68 -18.02 7.51
CA CYS A 136 -8.50 -18.88 6.35
C CYS A 136 -8.55 -20.37 6.75
N GLN A 137 -9.78 -20.90 6.88
CA GLN A 137 -9.99 -22.21 7.49
C GLN A 137 -9.10 -23.20 6.76
N ALA A 138 -8.35 -23.98 7.56
CA ALA A 138 -7.28 -24.86 7.15
C ALA A 138 -7.51 -25.40 5.74
N ILE A 139 -6.65 -24.98 4.81
CA ILE A 139 -6.74 -25.36 3.39
C ILE A 139 -7.01 -26.87 3.33
N PRO A 140 -8.08 -27.34 2.65
CA PRO A 140 -8.43 -28.75 2.64
C PRO A 140 -7.26 -29.56 2.06
N LEU A 141 -6.52 -30.24 2.94
CA LEU A 141 -5.40 -31.12 2.59
C LEU A 141 -5.85 -32.28 1.70
N GLU A 142 -7.15 -32.57 1.67
CA GLU A 142 -7.82 -33.57 0.83
C GLU A 142 -7.58 -33.33 -0.67
N GLU A 143 -7.41 -32.06 -1.09
CA GLU A 143 -7.12 -31.72 -2.49
C GLU A 143 -5.66 -31.97 -2.88
N MET A 144 -4.79 -32.35 -1.93
CA MET A 144 -3.35 -32.54 -2.15
C MET A 144 -2.87 -33.99 -2.07
N THR A 145 -3.78 -34.96 -2.16
CA THR A 145 -3.44 -36.40 -2.10
C THR A 145 -2.34 -36.82 -3.10
N LEU A 146 -2.22 -36.10 -4.21
CA LEU A 146 -1.20 -36.32 -5.24
C LEU A 146 0.21 -35.85 -4.84
N LEU A 147 0.35 -34.84 -3.96
CA LEU A 147 1.64 -34.23 -3.68
C LEU A 147 2.61 -35.20 -2.96
N PRO A 148 2.21 -35.96 -1.94
CA PRO A 148 3.09 -36.99 -1.34
C PRO A 148 3.52 -38.06 -2.35
N GLN A 149 2.65 -38.42 -3.30
CA GLN A 149 2.96 -39.40 -4.33
C GLN A 149 4.03 -38.86 -5.29
N LEU A 150 3.85 -37.63 -5.79
CA LEU A 150 4.84 -36.95 -6.64
C LEU A 150 6.17 -36.76 -5.91
N PHE A 151 6.13 -36.37 -4.63
CA PHE A 151 7.32 -36.24 -3.79
C PHE A 151 8.10 -37.56 -3.69
N ASN A 152 7.41 -38.67 -3.44
CA ASN A 152 8.04 -39.99 -3.37
C ASN A 152 8.61 -40.44 -4.72
N SER A 153 7.92 -40.17 -5.83
CA SER A 153 8.42 -40.46 -7.19
C SER A 153 9.71 -39.69 -7.50
N LEU A 154 9.85 -38.47 -6.98
CA LEU A 154 11.05 -37.65 -7.15
C LEU A 154 12.23 -38.08 -6.28
N LEU A 155 12.05 -38.94 -5.27
CA LEU A 155 13.15 -39.41 -4.41
C LEU A 155 14.15 -40.32 -5.12
N SER A 156 13.79 -40.87 -6.29
CA SER A 156 14.68 -41.69 -7.10
C SER A 156 15.14 -40.92 -8.34
N PRO A 157 16.44 -40.94 -8.67
CA PRO A 157 16.90 -40.38 -9.94
C PRO A 157 16.45 -41.27 -11.11
N THR A 158 16.36 -40.66 -12.29
CA THR A 158 16.15 -41.36 -13.55
C THR A 158 17.36 -42.21 -13.91
N THR A 159 17.17 -43.16 -14.82
CA THR A 159 18.22 -44.07 -15.28
C THR A 159 19.25 -43.41 -16.19
N LYS A 160 19.02 -42.17 -16.65
CA LYS A 160 19.90 -41.43 -17.57
C LYS A 160 20.48 -40.20 -16.87
N PRO A 161 21.72 -40.25 -16.38
CA PRO A 161 22.35 -39.11 -15.71
C PRO A 161 22.73 -38.01 -16.71
N HIS A 162 22.33 -36.78 -16.41
CA HIS A 162 22.74 -35.58 -17.16
C HIS A 162 24.16 -35.17 -16.78
N ARG A 163 24.93 -34.63 -17.73
CA ARG A 163 26.26 -34.07 -17.44
C ARG A 163 26.11 -32.60 -17.05
N MET A 164 26.79 -32.19 -15.97
CA MET A 164 26.89 -30.79 -15.57
C MET A 164 28.24 -30.24 -16.01
N GLU A 165 28.26 -29.03 -16.56
CA GLU A 165 29.45 -28.44 -17.17
C GLU A 165 30.47 -27.99 -16.11
N THR A 166 30.02 -27.33 -15.05
CA THR A 166 30.90 -26.71 -14.06
C THR A 166 31.23 -27.64 -12.88
N GLU A 167 32.44 -27.49 -12.33
CA GLU A 167 32.92 -28.26 -11.16
C GLU A 167 32.02 -28.07 -9.92
N PRO A 168 31.58 -26.84 -9.55
CA PRO A 168 30.66 -26.62 -8.44
C PRO A 168 29.34 -27.38 -8.57
N LEU A 169 28.74 -27.35 -9.77
CA LEU A 169 27.46 -28.02 -10.03
C LEU A 169 27.62 -29.55 -10.05
N ARG A 170 28.76 -30.08 -10.51
CA ARG A 170 29.05 -31.53 -10.41
C ARG A 170 29.17 -31.98 -8.96
N LYS A 171 29.84 -31.20 -8.10
CA LYS A 171 29.92 -31.48 -6.65
C LYS A 171 28.54 -31.44 -6.00
N LEU A 172 27.74 -30.41 -6.29
CA LEU A 172 26.39 -30.27 -5.77
C LEU A 172 25.50 -31.43 -6.21
N LYS A 173 25.52 -31.79 -7.50
CA LYS A 173 24.80 -32.94 -8.04
C LYS A 173 25.15 -34.24 -7.32
N ALA A 174 26.44 -34.54 -7.19
CA ALA A 174 26.90 -35.74 -6.48
C ALA A 174 26.42 -35.77 -5.01
N ALA A 175 26.39 -34.61 -4.35
CA ALA A 175 25.87 -34.51 -2.99
C ALA A 175 24.35 -34.68 -2.91
N LEU A 176 23.60 -34.19 -3.90
CA LEU A 176 22.14 -34.30 -3.99
C LEU A 176 21.66 -35.68 -4.40
N LEU A 177 22.48 -36.49 -5.08
CA LEU A 177 22.16 -37.89 -5.36
C LEU A 177 22.10 -38.76 -4.09
N LYS A 178 22.67 -38.30 -2.96
CA LYS A 178 22.51 -38.97 -1.67
C LYS A 178 21.06 -38.81 -1.19
N GLY A 179 20.37 -39.91 -0.94
CA GLY A 179 18.93 -39.92 -0.64
C GLY A 179 18.48 -38.94 0.45
N ALA A 180 19.28 -38.78 1.52
CA ALA A 180 18.98 -37.82 2.58
C ALA A 180 19.03 -36.36 2.09
N ASN A 181 20.05 -36.00 1.31
CA ASN A 181 20.20 -34.64 0.78
C ASN A 181 19.16 -34.36 -0.31
N ARG A 182 18.88 -35.35 -1.15
CA ARG A 182 17.82 -35.27 -2.15
C ARG A 182 16.48 -34.91 -1.55
N LYS A 183 16.07 -35.68 -0.52
CA LYS A 183 14.82 -35.46 0.20
C LYS A 183 14.77 -34.04 0.78
N ARG A 184 15.86 -33.61 1.42
CA ARG A 184 15.97 -32.26 2.00
C ARG A 184 15.85 -31.17 0.94
N PHE A 185 16.47 -31.37 -0.22
CA PHE A 185 16.44 -30.39 -1.30
C PHE A 185 15.04 -30.27 -1.91
N LEU A 186 14.36 -31.38 -2.17
CA LEU A 186 12.96 -31.38 -2.63
C LEU A 186 12.02 -30.69 -1.62
N ILE A 187 12.24 -30.88 -0.32
CA ILE A 187 11.52 -30.14 0.73
C ILE A 187 11.78 -28.63 0.60
N VAL A 188 13.02 -28.21 0.38
CA VAL A 188 13.36 -26.80 0.20
C VAL A 188 12.69 -26.20 -1.04
N LEU A 189 12.66 -26.93 -2.16
CA LEU A 189 11.98 -26.47 -3.37
C LEU A 189 10.47 -26.25 -3.16
N SER A 190 9.84 -27.03 -2.28
CA SER A 190 8.41 -26.87 -1.95
C SER A 190 8.08 -25.65 -1.07
N ILE A 191 9.08 -24.96 -0.50
CA ILE A 191 8.87 -23.72 0.27
C ILE A 191 8.53 -22.56 -0.66
N SER A 192 9.17 -22.52 -1.83
CA SER A 192 9.03 -21.44 -2.82
C SER A 192 8.94 -22.04 -4.23
N PRO A 193 7.86 -22.78 -4.52
CA PRO A 193 7.71 -23.50 -5.78
C PRO A 193 7.68 -22.57 -7.00
N ASP A 194 7.18 -21.34 -6.86
CA ASP A 194 7.09 -20.38 -7.98
C ASP A 194 8.48 -19.96 -8.49
N LEU A 195 9.40 -19.65 -7.56
CA LEU A 195 10.79 -19.31 -7.90
C LEU A 195 11.52 -20.46 -8.59
N ALA A 196 11.33 -21.68 -8.07
CA ALA A 196 11.94 -22.88 -8.63
C ALA A 196 11.35 -23.25 -10.00
N GLY A 197 10.03 -23.13 -10.15
CA GLY A 197 9.31 -23.55 -11.35
C GLY A 197 9.43 -22.58 -12.53
N HIS A 198 9.51 -21.27 -12.28
CA HIS A 198 9.53 -20.28 -13.37
C HIS A 198 10.92 -20.04 -13.97
N TYR A 199 11.97 -20.08 -13.15
CA TYR A 199 13.30 -19.63 -13.59
C TYR A 199 14.34 -20.75 -13.70
N LEU A 200 14.17 -21.85 -12.96
CA LEU A 200 15.23 -22.85 -12.76
C LEU A 200 14.79 -24.28 -13.07
N LEU A 201 13.60 -24.47 -13.66
CA LEU A 201 12.97 -25.79 -13.77
C LEU A 201 13.85 -26.81 -14.51
N GLU A 202 14.39 -26.44 -15.67
CA GLU A 202 15.22 -27.33 -16.50
C GLU A 202 16.55 -27.64 -15.79
N ASP A 203 17.21 -26.63 -15.21
CA ASP A 203 18.46 -26.79 -14.47
C ASP A 203 18.29 -27.66 -13.23
N LEU A 204 17.18 -27.47 -12.49
CA LEU A 204 16.84 -28.28 -11.32
C LEU A 204 16.52 -29.72 -11.71
N ALA A 205 15.84 -29.94 -12.84
CA ALA A 205 15.56 -31.27 -13.37
C ALA A 205 16.87 -32.00 -13.74
N MET A 206 17.80 -31.31 -14.41
CA MET A 206 19.14 -31.84 -14.72
C MET A 206 19.98 -32.11 -13.47
N LEU A 207 19.91 -31.22 -12.47
CA LEU A 207 20.64 -31.35 -11.21
C LEU A 207 20.14 -32.54 -10.38
N LEU A 208 18.82 -32.78 -10.40
CA LEU A 208 18.18 -33.89 -9.70
C LEU A 208 18.09 -35.17 -10.52
N ASP A 209 18.49 -35.16 -11.80
CA ASP A 209 18.27 -36.27 -12.73
C ASP A 209 16.80 -36.75 -12.72
N VAL A 210 15.86 -35.83 -12.89
CA VAL A 210 14.42 -36.14 -12.99
C VAL A 210 13.85 -35.63 -14.30
N GLU A 211 12.72 -36.22 -14.70
CA GLU A 211 11.96 -35.71 -15.83
C GLU A 211 11.40 -34.32 -15.49
N VAL A 212 11.58 -33.38 -16.41
CA VAL A 212 11.12 -31.99 -16.28
C VAL A 212 9.61 -31.94 -16.01
N GLU A 213 8.83 -32.77 -16.69
CA GLU A 213 7.37 -32.87 -16.53
C GLU A 213 6.98 -33.29 -15.10
N LEU A 214 7.70 -34.25 -14.51
CA LEU A 214 7.43 -34.72 -13.16
C LEU A 214 7.75 -33.64 -12.12
N LEU A 215 8.89 -32.95 -12.27
CA LEU A 215 9.28 -31.86 -11.38
C LEU A 215 8.31 -30.67 -11.50
N SER A 216 7.92 -30.32 -12.73
CA SER A 216 6.93 -29.27 -13.01
C SER A 216 5.59 -29.59 -12.34
N LYS A 217 5.10 -30.83 -12.51
CA LYS A 217 3.85 -31.26 -11.88
C LYS A 217 3.92 -31.17 -10.35
N PHE A 218 5.04 -31.55 -9.74
CA PHE A 218 5.24 -31.43 -8.30
C PHE A 218 5.22 -29.96 -7.83
N LEU A 219 6.00 -29.08 -8.48
CA LEU A 219 6.08 -27.67 -8.11
C LEU A 219 4.75 -26.95 -8.33
N ASN A 220 4.08 -27.17 -9.46
CA ASN A 220 2.76 -26.60 -9.73
C ASN A 220 1.72 -27.05 -8.69
N THR A 221 1.76 -28.32 -8.28
CA THR A 221 0.87 -28.83 -7.23
C THR A 221 1.15 -28.16 -5.88
N ALA A 222 2.41 -27.83 -5.57
CA ALA A 222 2.77 -27.05 -4.39
C ALA A 222 2.35 -25.58 -4.51
N SER A 223 2.48 -24.96 -5.70
CA SER A 223 2.07 -23.57 -5.98
C SER A 223 0.57 -23.33 -5.83
N LEU A 224 -0.28 -24.32 -6.13
CA LEU A 224 -1.73 -24.21 -5.91
C LEU A 224 -2.09 -23.82 -4.46
N MET A 225 -1.26 -24.17 -3.47
CA MET A 225 -1.49 -23.76 -2.08
C MET A 225 -1.14 -22.31 -1.81
N LEU A 226 -0.06 -21.82 -2.43
CA LEU A 226 0.29 -20.40 -2.38
C LEU A 226 -0.80 -19.58 -3.06
N GLU A 227 -1.29 -20.04 -4.22
CA GLU A 227 -2.38 -19.40 -4.95
C GLU A 227 -3.66 -19.33 -4.10
N LYS A 228 -4.02 -20.40 -3.37
CA LYS A 228 -5.16 -20.37 -2.45
C LYS A 228 -4.99 -19.38 -1.30
N LYS A 229 -3.80 -19.32 -0.70
CA LYS A 229 -3.49 -18.30 0.33
C LYS A 229 -3.60 -16.88 -0.23
N GLN A 230 -3.12 -16.69 -1.45
CA GLN A 230 -3.17 -15.42 -2.15
C GLN A 230 -4.62 -15.02 -2.46
N LYS A 231 -5.45 -15.92 -2.99
CA LYS A 231 -6.89 -15.69 -3.20
C LYS A 231 -7.64 -15.40 -1.90
N CYS A 232 -7.26 -16.07 -0.81
CA CYS A 232 -7.83 -15.81 0.52
C CYS A 232 -7.46 -14.40 1.01
N LYS A 233 -6.21 -13.96 0.81
CA LYS A 233 -5.82 -12.58 1.12
C LYS A 233 -6.60 -11.59 0.27
N GLU A 234 -6.69 -11.82 -1.04
CA GLU A 234 -7.42 -10.96 -1.98
C GLU A 234 -8.89 -10.83 -1.58
N SER A 235 -9.56 -11.92 -1.18
CA SER A 235 -10.94 -11.86 -0.70
C SER A 235 -11.08 -11.06 0.59
N PHE A 236 -10.15 -11.20 1.54
CA PHE A 236 -10.11 -10.36 2.74
C PHE A 236 -9.87 -8.88 2.41
N GLU A 237 -9.01 -8.57 1.44
CA GLU A 237 -8.75 -7.19 0.99
C GLU A 237 -9.99 -6.57 0.34
N VAL A 238 -10.68 -7.30 -0.55
CA VAL A 238 -11.96 -6.87 -1.14
C VAL A 238 -12.97 -6.55 -0.05
N LEU A 239 -13.10 -7.44 0.93
CA LEU A 239 -14.04 -7.27 2.02
C LEU A 239 -13.65 -6.13 2.98
N SER A 240 -12.36 -5.93 3.22
CA SER A 240 -11.84 -4.79 3.99
C SER A 240 -12.14 -3.47 3.28
N ASN A 241 -11.96 -3.43 1.96
CA ASN A 241 -12.28 -2.27 1.13
C ASN A 241 -13.77 -1.92 1.19
N ARG A 242 -14.67 -2.92 1.25
CA ARG A 242 -16.11 -2.70 1.47
C ARG A 242 -16.39 -1.94 2.77
N HIS A 243 -15.80 -2.35 3.89
CA HIS A 243 -15.99 -1.63 5.16
C HIS A 243 -15.35 -0.25 5.16
N PHE A 244 -14.20 -0.10 4.52
CA PHE A 244 -13.57 1.21 4.36
C PHE A 244 -14.46 2.17 3.55
N ARG A 245 -15.06 1.67 2.47
CA ARG A 245 -16.05 2.40 1.69
C ARG A 245 -17.25 2.81 2.54
N ARG A 246 -17.83 1.87 3.29
CA ARG A 246 -18.99 2.14 4.15
C ARG A 246 -18.68 3.20 5.22
N LEU A 247 -17.45 3.24 5.74
CA LEU A 247 -17.00 4.30 6.65
C LEU A 247 -17.01 5.67 5.98
N LEU A 248 -16.49 5.80 4.76
CA LEU A 248 -16.48 7.06 4.02
C LEU A 248 -17.89 7.57 3.70
N GLU A 249 -18.80 6.67 3.37
CA GLU A 249 -20.22 6.99 3.15
C GLU A 249 -20.87 7.51 4.43
N ILE A 250 -20.70 6.80 5.56
CA ILE A 250 -21.23 7.23 6.86
C ILE A 250 -20.65 8.58 7.28
N GLU A 251 -19.35 8.82 7.05
CA GLU A 251 -18.71 10.11 7.33
C GLU A 251 -19.33 11.23 6.47
N SER A 252 -19.54 11.00 5.18
CA SER A 252 -20.18 11.98 4.30
C SER A 252 -21.66 12.23 4.65
N GLU A 253 -22.38 11.21 5.11
CA GLU A 253 -23.77 11.37 5.57
C GLU A 253 -23.81 12.18 6.89
N LEU A 254 -22.90 11.89 7.83
CA LEU A 254 -22.79 12.62 9.09
C LEU A 254 -22.47 14.11 8.91
N GLU A 255 -21.72 14.50 7.87
CA GLU A 255 -21.41 15.90 7.56
C GLU A 255 -22.66 16.71 7.13
N ARG A 256 -23.68 16.04 6.60
CA ARG A 256 -24.89 16.68 6.03
C ARG A 256 -26.15 16.42 6.86
N GLU A 257 -26.05 15.60 7.90
CA GLU A 257 -27.21 15.17 8.70
C GLU A 257 -27.55 16.21 9.78
N GLU A 258 -28.76 16.75 9.69
CA GLU A 258 -29.28 17.73 10.65
C GLU A 258 -30.11 17.07 11.77
N ASN A 259 -30.58 15.83 11.58
CA ASN A 259 -31.39 15.11 12.56
C ASN A 259 -30.51 14.40 13.61
N GLU A 260 -30.66 14.79 14.87
CA GLU A 260 -29.86 14.28 16.00
C GLU A 260 -30.05 12.77 16.25
N GLU A 261 -31.26 12.23 16.12
CA GLU A 261 -31.50 10.79 16.32
C GLU A 261 -30.84 9.95 15.21
N LYS A 262 -30.89 10.44 13.97
CA LYS A 262 -30.24 9.78 12.83
C LYS A 262 -28.72 9.90 12.94
N ARG A 263 -28.20 11.03 13.41
CA ARG A 263 -26.78 11.25 13.69
C ARG A 263 -26.23 10.27 14.72
N VAL A 264 -26.95 10.03 15.83
CA VAL A 264 -26.55 9.04 16.86
C VAL A 264 -26.51 7.62 16.30
N ARG A 265 -27.47 7.25 15.45
CA ARG A 265 -27.48 5.94 14.76
C ARG A 265 -26.30 5.79 13.80
N LEU A 266 -26.03 6.81 12.98
CA LEU A 266 -24.90 6.81 12.04
C LEU A 266 -23.56 6.74 12.77
N GLU A 267 -23.41 7.44 13.90
CA GLU A 267 -22.21 7.38 14.73
C GLU A 267 -21.98 5.98 15.32
N SER A 268 -23.06 5.31 15.75
CA SER A 268 -22.99 3.91 16.23
C SER A 268 -22.57 2.95 15.10
N LEU A 269 -23.10 3.15 13.90
CA LEU A 269 -22.76 2.38 12.71
C LEU A 269 -21.32 2.62 12.25
N ARG A 270 -20.82 3.86 12.35
CA ARG A 270 -19.42 4.23 12.10
C ARG A 270 -18.49 3.48 13.04
N GLN A 271 -18.76 3.52 14.34
CA GLN A 271 -17.95 2.84 15.35
C GLN A 271 -17.92 1.32 15.17
N TRP A 272 -19.03 0.72 14.73
CA TRP A 272 -19.08 -0.69 14.40
C TRP A 272 -18.22 -1.01 13.17
N ASN A 273 -18.44 -0.30 12.05
CA ASN A 273 -17.66 -0.51 10.83
C ASN A 273 -16.16 -0.26 11.04
N GLN A 274 -15.79 0.70 11.88
CA GLN A 274 -14.39 1.01 12.19
C GLN A 274 -13.73 -0.11 12.98
N ARG A 275 -14.45 -0.72 13.93
CA ARG A 275 -13.97 -1.91 14.66
C ARG A 275 -13.79 -3.09 13.72
N VAL A 276 -14.77 -3.35 12.85
CA VAL A 276 -14.71 -4.46 11.87
C VAL A 276 -13.56 -4.25 10.88
N TYR A 277 -13.42 -3.05 10.32
CA TYR A 277 -12.34 -2.71 9.40
C TYR A 277 -10.97 -2.91 10.04
N LYS A 278 -10.75 -2.39 11.27
CA LYS A 278 -9.48 -2.55 11.99
C LYS A 278 -9.14 -4.03 12.22
N ALA A 279 -10.11 -4.82 12.68
CA ALA A 279 -9.94 -6.24 12.88
C ALA A 279 -9.57 -6.97 11.57
N LYS A 280 -10.21 -6.62 10.44
CA LYS A 280 -9.90 -7.22 9.12
C LYS A 280 -8.51 -6.83 8.63
N ILE A 281 -8.08 -5.57 8.81
CA ILE A 281 -6.72 -5.15 8.48
C ILE A 281 -5.68 -5.90 9.33
N GLU A 282 -5.95 -6.12 10.61
CA GLU A 282 -5.07 -6.87 11.50
C GLU A 282 -4.99 -8.35 11.11
N GLN A 283 -6.10 -8.94 10.65
CA GLN A 283 -6.11 -10.27 10.04
C GLN A 283 -5.27 -10.31 8.75
N ILE A 284 -5.47 -9.38 7.81
CA ILE A 284 -4.69 -9.32 6.57
C ILE A 284 -3.19 -9.20 6.86
N ARG A 285 -2.81 -8.35 7.83
CA ARG A 285 -1.41 -8.16 8.23
C ARG A 285 -0.80 -9.40 8.90
N SER A 286 -1.61 -10.22 9.55
CA SER A 286 -1.17 -11.47 10.18
C SER A 286 -1.22 -12.68 9.26
N LEU A 287 -1.77 -12.55 8.04
CA LEU A 287 -1.74 -13.62 7.04
C LEU A 287 -0.31 -13.85 6.55
N GLU A 288 0.28 -14.98 6.94
CA GLU A 288 1.50 -15.49 6.35
C GLU A 288 1.22 -15.98 4.92
N LEU A 289 1.74 -15.24 3.92
CA LEU A 289 1.60 -15.58 2.50
C LEU A 289 2.45 -16.79 2.08
N ASN A 290 3.54 -17.05 2.80
CA ASN A 290 4.38 -18.22 2.56
C ASN A 290 3.81 -19.46 3.24
N LEU A 291 4.15 -20.65 2.76
CA LEU A 291 3.84 -21.89 3.46
C LEU A 291 4.71 -22.00 4.72
N SER A 292 4.07 -22.16 5.88
CA SER A 292 4.81 -22.44 7.12
C SER A 292 5.42 -23.84 7.06
N HIS A 293 6.50 -24.08 7.82
CA HIS A 293 7.15 -25.40 7.85
C HIS A 293 6.20 -26.51 8.34
N SER A 294 5.21 -26.16 9.16
CA SER A 294 4.15 -27.10 9.60
C SER A 294 3.23 -27.48 8.44
N GLN A 295 2.85 -26.51 7.61
CA GLN A 295 2.02 -26.76 6.41
C GLN A 295 2.77 -27.63 5.40
N ILE A 296 4.03 -27.31 5.12
CA ILE A 296 4.89 -28.12 4.24
C ILE A 296 5.05 -29.54 4.78
N GLY A 297 5.27 -29.68 6.09
CA GLY A 297 5.34 -30.99 6.74
C GLY A 297 4.08 -31.82 6.52
N LYS A 298 2.90 -31.23 6.71
CA LYS A 298 1.62 -31.89 6.43
C LYS A 298 1.45 -32.25 4.95
N MET A 299 1.77 -31.32 4.05
CA MET A 299 1.63 -31.47 2.60
C MET A 299 2.51 -32.59 2.02
N LEU A 300 3.75 -32.71 2.50
CA LEU A 300 4.69 -33.74 2.04
C LEU A 300 4.63 -35.03 2.88
N ASN A 301 3.77 -35.06 3.90
CA ASN A 301 3.71 -36.13 4.90
C ASN A 301 5.07 -36.39 5.58
N VAL A 302 5.72 -35.31 6.04
CA VAL A 302 6.99 -35.33 6.79
C VAL A 302 6.88 -34.54 8.10
N PRO A 303 7.62 -34.90 9.16
CA PRO A 303 7.61 -34.14 10.41
C PRO A 303 8.11 -32.70 10.20
N LYS A 304 7.52 -31.71 10.89
CA LYS A 304 7.97 -30.31 10.87
C LYS A 304 9.48 -30.17 11.12
N GLY A 305 10.02 -30.88 12.11
CA GLY A 305 11.46 -30.86 12.41
C GLY A 305 12.34 -31.39 11.26
N THR A 306 11.79 -32.21 10.37
CA THR A 306 12.47 -32.61 9.12
C THR A 306 12.55 -31.45 8.15
N VAL A 307 11.50 -30.62 8.05
CA VAL A 307 11.51 -29.40 7.23
C VAL A 307 12.52 -28.40 7.77
N ASP A 308 12.50 -28.12 9.08
CA ASP A 308 13.44 -27.21 9.75
C ASP A 308 14.90 -27.62 9.50
N SER A 309 15.20 -28.90 9.72
CA SER A 309 16.56 -29.43 9.51
C SER A 309 16.95 -29.45 8.03
N SER A 310 16.01 -29.71 7.11
CA SER A 310 16.28 -29.70 5.66
C SER A 310 16.81 -28.35 5.20
N ILE A 311 16.17 -27.25 5.62
CA ILE A 311 16.60 -25.89 5.27
C ILE A 311 18.02 -25.62 5.77
N HIS A 312 18.28 -25.92 7.06
CA HIS A 312 19.60 -25.71 7.67
C HIS A 312 20.71 -26.48 6.93
N TYR A 313 20.49 -27.78 6.68
CA TYR A 313 21.49 -28.61 6.01
C TYR A 313 21.68 -28.26 4.53
N MET A 314 20.62 -27.90 3.81
CA MET A 314 20.73 -27.50 2.40
C MET A 314 21.43 -26.16 2.24
N LYS A 315 21.14 -25.17 3.09
CA LYS A 315 21.86 -23.89 3.07
C LYS A 315 23.36 -24.12 3.23
N ARG A 316 23.77 -24.93 4.22
CA ARG A 316 25.18 -25.28 4.43
C ARG A 316 25.78 -26.04 3.24
N LEU A 317 25.06 -27.01 2.68
CA LEU A 317 25.54 -27.81 1.56
C LEU A 317 25.76 -26.96 0.30
N ILE A 318 24.79 -26.10 -0.03
CA ILE A 318 24.85 -25.21 -1.19
C ILE A 318 26.02 -24.23 -1.04
N SER A 319 26.18 -23.62 0.15
CA SER A 319 27.31 -22.72 0.44
C SER A 319 28.66 -23.43 0.23
N GLN A 320 28.80 -24.66 0.75
CA GLN A 320 30.03 -25.46 0.57
C GLN A 320 30.34 -25.83 -0.89
N CYS A 321 29.33 -25.88 -1.76
CA CYS A 321 29.51 -26.28 -3.15
C CYS A 321 29.67 -25.08 -4.09
N LEU A 322 29.04 -23.94 -3.78
CA LEU A 322 28.93 -22.79 -4.67
C LEU A 322 29.73 -21.56 -4.19
N ASP A 323 30.04 -21.42 -2.90
CA ASP A 323 30.93 -20.36 -2.45
C ASP A 323 32.38 -20.79 -2.72
N GLU A 324 33.11 -19.97 -3.48
CA GLU A 324 34.55 -20.09 -3.64
C GLU A 324 35.21 -20.00 -2.25
N THR A 325 36.13 -20.91 -1.97
CA THR A 325 37.07 -20.74 -0.84
C THR A 325 38.18 -19.80 -1.26
#